data_AF-A0A0M1N1C7-F1
#
_entry.id   AF-A0A0M1N1C7-F1
#
_cell.length_a   1.000
_cell.length_b   1.000
_cell.length_c   1.000
_cell.angle_alpha   90.00
_cell.angle_beta   90.00
_cell.angle_gamma   90.00
#
_symmetry.space_group_name_H-M   'P 1'
#
loop_
_entity.id
_entity.type
_entity.pdbx_description
1 polymer ?
#
loop_
_entity_poly.entity_id
_entity_poly.type
_entity_poly.pdbx_seq_one_letter_code
_entity_poly.pdbx_strand_id
1 'polypeptide(L)' 'MKNFDVLFAEASNDGKRTLLRALINEIHMEADRKSIKNIVFWFTEGDSLSHFAVPVSDVQRVAS' A
#
# COMPACT_ATOMS: atom_id res chain seq x y z
N MET A 1 22.30 4.35 -6.44
CA MET A 1 20.88 4.45 -6.03
C MET A 1 20.85 4.45 -4.50
N LYS A 2 20.24 5.46 -3.86
CA LYS A 2 20.04 5.43 -2.40
C LYS A 2 19.04 4.31 -2.08
N ASN A 3 19.35 3.48 -1.09
CA ASN A 3 18.49 2.38 -0.65
C ASN A 3 17.13 2.95 -0.20
N PHE A 4 16.02 2.34 -0.64
CA PHE A 4 14.66 2.73 -0.24
C PHE A 4 14.52 2.76 1.28
N ASP A 5 15.13 1.80 1.99
CA ASP A 5 15.06 1.70 3.46
C ASP A 5 15.64 2.94 4.15
N VAL A 6 16.76 3.46 3.63
CA VAL A 6 17.43 4.64 4.17
C VAL A 6 16.57 5.88 3.92
N LEU A 7 16.06 6.03 2.70
CA LEU A 7 15.16 7.14 2.35
C LEU A 7 13.88 7.11 3.18
N PHE A 8 13.34 5.92 3.44
CA PHE A 8 12.13 5.76 4.23
C PHE A 8 12.38 6.05 5.71
N ALA A 9 13.48 5.57 6.29
CA ALA A 9 13.82 5.80 7.69
C ALA A 9 14.03 7.30 8.01
N GLU A 10 14.70 8.02 7.11
CA GLU A 10 15.04 9.44 7.27
C GLU A 10 13.89 10.39 6.88
N ALA A 11 12.88 9.91 6.16
CA ALA A 11 11.79 10.76 5.68
C ALA A 11 10.85 11.20 6.82
N SER A 12 10.34 12.43 6.68
CA SER A 12 9.17 12.89 7.46
C SER A 12 7.96 12.02 7.17
N ASN A 13 6.91 12.11 8.00
CA ASN A 13 5.68 11.34 7.78
C ASN A 13 5.06 11.56 6.39
N ASP A 14 5.09 12.81 5.89
CA ASP A 14 4.61 13.12 4.53
C ASP A 14 5.53 12.54 3.45
N GLY A 15 6.84 12.53 3.70
CA GLY A 15 7.82 11.87 2.84
C GLY A 15 7.60 10.36 2.78
N LYS A 16 7.38 9.70 3.93
CA LYS A 16 7.05 8.27 4.03
C LYS A 16 5.78 7.95 3.25
N ARG A 17 4.74 8.76 3.37
CA ARG A 17 3.50 8.61 2.58
C ARG A 17 3.76 8.72 1.08
N THR A 18 4.61 9.65 0.67
CA THR A 18 4.98 9.83 -0.74
C THR A 18 5.77 8.62 -1.26
N LEU A 19 6.73 8.12 -0.47
CA LEU A 19 7.52 6.95 -0.80
C LEU A 19 6.64 5.69 -0.92
N LEU A 20 5.67 5.48 -0.03
CA LEU A 20 4.72 4.37 -0.14
C LEU A 20 3.83 4.48 -1.38
N ARG A 21 3.38 5.69 -1.72
CA ARG A 21 2.59 5.92 -2.95
C ARG A 21 3.38 5.62 -4.21
N ALA A 22 4.69 5.87 -4.21
CA ALA A 22 5.56 5.56 -5.34
C ALA A 22 5.70 4.06 -5.63
N LEU A 23 5.33 3.20 -4.66
CA LEU A 23 5.33 1.74 -4.81
C LEU A 23 4.05 1.21 -5.48
N ILE A 24 3.01 2.03 -5.61
CA ILE A 24 1.76 1.66 -6.26
C ILE A 24 1.99 1.64 -7.77
N ASN A 25 1.70 0.51 -8.40
CA ASN A 25 1.71 0.35 -9.85
C ASN A 25 0.34 0.74 -10.44
N GLU A 26 -0.73 0.12 -9.95
CA GLU A 26 -2.09 0.33 -10.46
C GLU A 26 -3.10 0.38 -9.32
N ILE A 27 -4.20 1.12 -9.53
CA ILE A 27 -5.36 1.14 -8.63
C ILE A 27 -6.58 0.72 -9.45
N HIS A 28 -7.17 -0.42 -9.12
CA HIS A 28 -8.38 -0.90 -9.78
C HIS A 28 -9.60 -0.44 -8.97
N MET A 29 -10.53 0.23 -9.64
CA MET A 29 -11.77 0.70 -9.03
C MET A 29 -12.92 -0.23 -9.39
N GLU A 30 -13.94 -0.25 -8.54
CA GLU A 30 -15.22 -0.82 -8.90
C GLU A 30 -15.91 0.00 -9.99
N ALA A 31 -16.91 -0.58 -10.64
CA ALA A 31 -17.65 0.08 -11.73
C ALA A 31 -18.33 1.39 -11.28
N ASP A 32 -18.61 1.53 -9.99
CA ASP A 32 -19.16 2.74 -9.37
C ASP A 32 -18.18 3.93 -9.36
N ARG A 33 -16.89 3.69 -9.62
CA ARG A 33 -15.77 4.66 -9.54
C ARG A 33 -15.69 5.40 -8.21
N LYS A 34 -16.23 4.82 -7.14
CA LYS A 34 -16.19 5.36 -5.78
C LYS A 34 -15.46 4.41 -4.85
N SER A 35 -15.59 3.12 -5.09
CA SER A 35 -15.00 2.07 -4.28
C SER A 35 -13.72 1.57 -4.92
N ILE A 36 -12.66 1.42 -4.13
CA ILE A 36 -11.43 0.76 -4.59
C ILE A 36 -11.68 -0.74 -4.52
N LYS A 37 -11.40 -1.43 -5.62
CA LYS A 37 -11.48 -2.90 -5.70
C LYS A 37 -10.20 -3.54 -5.20
N ASN A 38 -9.05 -3.12 -5.74
CA ASN A 38 -7.73 -3.54 -5.28
C ASN A 38 -6.65 -2.52 -5.70
N ILE A 39 -5.45 -2.67 -5.13
CA ILE A 39 -4.25 -1.89 -5.46
C ILE A 39 -3.13 -2.87 -5.79
N VAL A 40 -2.47 -2.67 -6.93
CA VAL A 40 -1.32 -3.45 -7.39
C VAL A 40 -0.05 -2.65 -7.07
N PHE A 41 0.93 -3.30 -6.48
CA PHE A 41 2.22 -2.70 -6.14
C PHE A 41 3.34 -3.25 -7.02
N TRP A 42 4.44 -2.52 -7.16
CA TRP A 42 5.62 -2.89 -7.98
C TRP A 42 6.45 -4.07 -7.44
N PHE A 43 5.96 -4.81 -6.46
CA PHE A 43 6.68 -5.94 -5.88
C PHE A 43 6.34 -7.22 -6.63
N THR A 44 7.27 -7.70 -7.45
CA THR A 44 7.31 -9.10 -7.85
C THR A 44 8.28 -9.80 -6.89
N GLU A 45 7.78 -10.21 -5.74
CA GLU A 45 8.60 -11.04 -4.87
C GLU A 45 8.54 -12.47 -5.40
N GLY A 46 9.73 -12.99 -5.75
CA GLY A 46 9.93 -14.43 -5.80
C GLY A 46 9.37 -15.03 -4.53
N ASP A 47 8.46 -15.97 -4.73
CA ASP A 47 7.72 -16.75 -3.76
C ASP A 47 6.68 -16.01 -2.89
N SER A 48 5.46 -15.99 -3.46
CA SER A 48 4.17 -16.07 -2.77
C SER A 48 3.68 -14.84 -2.01
N LEU A 49 3.12 -13.88 -2.76
CA LEU A 49 2.11 -12.94 -2.26
C LEU A 49 0.75 -13.66 -2.00
N SER A 50 0.74 -14.75 -1.25
CA SER A 50 -0.49 -15.48 -0.90
C SER A 50 -1.00 -15.14 0.51
N HIS A 51 -0.83 -13.91 1.02
CA HIS A 51 -1.54 -13.49 2.24
C HIS A 51 -1.58 -11.99 2.57
N PHE A 52 -1.39 -11.07 1.62
CA PHE A 52 -1.50 -9.63 1.92
C PHE A 52 -2.82 -8.99 1.46
N ALA A 53 -3.83 -9.79 1.11
CA ALA A 53 -5.20 -9.30 1.08
C ALA A 53 -5.61 -9.05 2.54
N VAL A 54 -5.28 -7.88 3.08
CA VAL A 54 -5.75 -7.43 4.39
C VAL A 54 -7.27 -7.56 4.39
N PRO A 55 -7.85 -8.48 5.18
CA PRO A 55 -9.28 -8.63 5.20
C PRO A 55 -9.88 -7.38 5.82
N VAL A 56 -10.86 -6.79 5.14
CA VAL A 56 -11.59 -5.56 5.54
C VAL A 56 -12.20 -5.66 6.95
N SER A 57 -12.28 -6.86 7.52
CA SER A 57 -12.86 -7.15 8.83
C SER A 57 -12.12 -6.54 10.03
N ASP A 58 -10.85 -6.12 9.90
CA ASP A 58 -10.08 -5.63 11.06
C ASP A 58 -10.08 -4.10 11.24
N VAL A 59 -10.78 -3.34 10.38
CA VAL A 59 -10.77 -1.85 10.43
C VAL A 59 -11.79 -1.26 11.42
N GLN A 60 -12.56 -2.07 12.15
CA GLN A 60 -13.66 -1.57 12.98
C GLN A 60 -13.52 -1.91 14.46
N ARG A 61 -12.70 -1.14 15.19
CA ARG A 61 -12.95 -0.75 16.60
C ARG A 61 -11.88 0.20 17.15
N VAL A 62 -12.11 1.51 17.05
CA VAL A 62 -11.85 2.43 18.18
C VAL A 62 -12.76 3.66 18.05
N ALA A 63 -13.95 3.55 18.60
CA ALA A 63 -14.73 4.68 19.11
C ALA A 63 -15.57 4.12 20.25
N SER A 64 -15.10 4.32 21.47
CA SER A 64 -15.81 4.14 22.73
C SER A 64 -15.50 5.34 23.59
#